data_AF-A0A8T4N3R5-F1
#
_entry.id   AF-A0A8T4N3R5-F1
#
_cell.length_a   1.000
_cell.length_b   1.000
_cell.length_c   1.000
_cell.angle_alpha   90.00
_cell.angle_beta   90.00
_cell.angle_gamma   90.00
#
_symmetry.space_group_name_H-M   'P 1'
#
loop_
_entity.id
_entity.type
_entity.pdbx_description
1 polymer ?
#
loop_
_entity_poly.entity_id
_entity_poly.type
_entity_poly.pdbx_seq_one_letter_code
_entity_poly.pdbx_strand_id
1 'polypeptide(L)' 'MGFEEITPGVCPKCKDTGMVKEKDGTIHVCYDCLQKGRLDVHSKNLPDTKLKI' A
#
# COMPACT_ATOMS: atom_id res chain seq x y z
N MET A 1 -14.69 24.45 14.99
CA MET A 1 -14.21 23.07 14.82
C MET A 1 -14.12 22.82 13.33
N GLY A 2 -12.91 22.80 12.78
CA GLY A 2 -12.69 22.56 11.35
C GLY A 2 -12.94 21.09 11.04
N PHE A 3 -13.91 20.83 10.17
CA PHE A 3 -14.09 19.52 9.58
C PHE A 3 -13.10 19.43 8.42
N GLU A 4 -11.89 18.96 8.71
CA GLU A 4 -10.99 18.52 7.65
C GLU A 4 -11.68 17.36 6.91
N GLU A 5 -12.07 17.64 5.68
CA GLU A 5 -12.63 16.70 4.72
C GLU A 5 -11.64 15.55 4.51
N ILE A 6 -11.84 14.45 5.24
CA ILE A 6 -11.11 13.21 5.01
C ILE A 6 -11.69 12.64 3.72
N THR A 7 -11.11 12.98 2.58
CA THR A 7 -11.51 12.41 1.28
C THR A 7 -11.65 10.89 1.41
N PRO A 8 -12.86 10.33 1.23
CA PRO A 8 -13.15 8.92 1.49
C PRO A 8 -12.55 8.09 0.35
N GLY A 9 -11.25 7.85 0.40
CA GLY A 9 -10.59 7.09 -0.66
C GLY A 9 -9.08 7.15 -0.63
N VAL A 10 -8.45 8.21 -0.14
CA VAL A 10 -6.98 8.32 -0.21
C VAL A 10 -6.38 8.04 1.16
N CYS A 11 -5.53 7.01 1.25
CA CYS A 11 -4.81 6.76 2.51
C CYS A 11 -3.77 7.87 2.74
N PRO A 12 -3.85 8.66 3.83
CA PRO A 12 -2.97 9.82 4.02
C PRO A 12 -1.49 9.43 4.24
N LYS A 13 -1.25 8.20 4.70
CA LYS A 13 0.11 7.68 4.96
C LYS A 13 0.85 7.30 3.68
N CYS A 14 0.18 6.60 2.77
CA CYS A 14 0.80 6.12 1.53
C CYS A 14 0.35 6.89 0.29
N LYS A 15 -0.57 7.87 0.42
CA LYS A 15 -1.18 8.58 -0.70
C LYS A 15 -1.74 7.64 -1.78
N ASP A 16 -2.39 6.57 -1.32
CA ASP A 16 -2.95 5.48 -2.15
C ASP A 16 -1.94 4.65 -2.96
N THR A 17 -0.64 4.85 -2.77
CA THR A 17 0.40 4.03 -3.44
C THR A 17 0.53 2.63 -2.83
N GLY A 18 -0.03 2.41 -1.64
CA GLY A 18 0.15 1.16 -0.90
C GLY A 18 1.53 1.00 -0.24
N MET A 19 2.45 1.95 -0.43
CA MET A 19 3.81 1.91 0.12
C MET A 19 4.11 3.19 0.93
N VAL A 20 4.87 3.04 2.01
CA VAL A 20 5.34 4.14 2.85
C VAL A 20 6.85 4.17 2.75
N LYS A 21 7.42 5.35 2.46
CA LYS A 21 8.86 5.60 2.47
C LYS A 21 9.23 6.41 3.70
N GLU A 22 10.10 5.85 4.53
CA GLU A 22 10.62 6.52 5.72
C GLU A 22 11.80 7.44 5.38
N LYS A 23 12.15 8.31 6.32
CA LYS A 23 13.22 9.31 6.14
C LYS A 23 14.58 8.66 5.92
N ASP A 24 14.81 7.51 6.55
CA ASP A 24 16.01 6.68 6.38
C ASP A 24 16.07 5.97 5.02
N GLY A 25 15.06 6.15 4.16
CA GLY A 25 15.00 5.54 2.84
C GLY A 25 14.36 4.15 2.81
N THR A 26 14.06 3.56 3.98
CA THR A 26 13.32 2.32 4.11
C THR A 26 11.95 2.44 3.46
N ILE A 27 11.59 1.49 2.58
CA ILE A 27 10.28 1.40 1.96
C ILE A 27 9.57 0.18 2.54
N HIS A 28 8.37 0.36 3.07
CA HIS A 28 7.55 -0.72 3.60
C HIS A 28 6.09 -0.61 3.16
N VAL A 29 5.36 -1.71 3.24
CA VAL A 29 3.94 -1.77 2.87
C VAL A 29 3.11 -0.91 3.83
N CYS A 30 2.13 -0.17 3.31
CA CYS A 30 1.23 0.61 4.15
C CYS A 30 0.34 -0.31 4.98
N TYR A 31 0.69 -0.51 6.25
CA TYR A 31 -0.07 -1.35 7.18
C TYR A 31 -1.54 -0.94 7.32
N ASP A 32 -1.83 0.36 7.25
CA ASP A 32 -3.20 0.89 7.29
C ASP A 32 -4.04 0.40 6.10
N CYS A 33 -3.45 0.42 4.90
CA CYS A 33 -4.11 -0.10 3.70
C CYS A 33 -4.22 -1.62 3.74
N LEU A 34 -3.23 -2.30 4.32
CA LEU A 34 -3.17 -3.76 4.40
C LEU A 34 -4.27 -4.27 5.33
N GLN A 35 -4.39 -3.68 6.52
CA GLN A 35 -5.41 -4.01 7.50
C GLN A 35 -6.84 -3.72 6.98
N LYS A 36 -6.99 -2.71 6.12
CA LYS A 36 -8.27 -2.37 5.47
C LYS A 36 -8.57 -3.23 4.24
N GLY A 37 -7.69 -4.15 3.86
CA GLY A 37 -7.86 -4.99 2.66
C GLY A 37 -7.81 -4.21 1.34
N ARG A 38 -7.24 -2.99 1.33
CA ARG A 38 -7.09 -2.16 0.13
C ARG A 38 -5.85 -2.49 -0.69
N LEU A 39 -4.96 -3.28 -0.13
CA LEU A 39 -3.76 -3.80 -0.79
C LEU A 39 -4.03 -5.23 -1.26
N ASP A 40 -3.94 -5.44 -2.57
CA ASP A 40 -3.98 -6.78 -3.15
C ASP A 40 -2.62 -7.46 -2.92
N VAL A 41 -2.53 -8.30 -1.89
CA VAL A 41 -1.29 -9.03 -1.52
C VAL A 41 -1.00 -10.21 -2.42
N HIS A 42 -1.94 -10.57 -3.29
CA HIS A 42 -1.82 -11.65 -4.24
C HIS A 42 -1.82 -11.08 -5.65
N SER A 43 -0.69 -10.52 -6.08
CA SER A 43 -0.48 -10.19 -7.50
C SER A 43 -0.86 -11.40 -8.37
N LYS A 44 -2.05 -11.38 -8.97
CA LYS A 44 -2.45 -12.41 -9.96
C LYS A 44 -1.51 -12.45 -11.17
N ASN A 45 -0.74 -11.37 -11.37
CA ASN A 45 0.37 -11.26 -12.31
C ASN A 45 1.70 -11.59 -11.63
N LEU A 46 1.86 -12.81 -11.12
CA LEU A 46 3.21 -13.33 -10.96
C LEU A 46 3.73 -13.64 -12.37
N PRO A 47 4.87 -13.07 -12.81
CA PRO A 47 5.49 -13.51 -14.05
C PRO A 47 5.78 -15.01 -13.91
N ASP A 48 5.49 -15.77 -14.96
CA ASP A 48 5.73 -17.21 -15.01
C ASP A 48 7.24 -17.46 -14.87
N THR A 49 7.70 -17.57 -13.63
CA THR A 49 9.10 -17.83 -13.34
C THR A 49 9.34 -19.28 -13.72
N LYS A 50 10.12 -19.50 -14.79
CA LYS A 50 10.63 -20.81 -15.24
C LYS A 50 11.62 -21.43 -14.24
N LEU A 51 11.25 -21.47 -12.95
CA LEU A 51 11.96 -22.19 -11.92
C LEU A 51 11.78 -23.68 -12.20
N LYS A 52 12.81 -24.31 -12.76
CA LYS A 52 12.92 -25.77 -12.82
C LYS A 52 13.30 -26.26 -11.42
N ILE A 53 12.46 -27.10 -10.82
CA ILE A 53 12.79 -27.87 -9.61
C ILE A 53 13.72 -29.02 -9.97
#